data_AF-A0A0G3EE74-F1
#
_entry.id   AF-A0A0G3EE74-F1
#
_cell.length_a   1.000
_cell.length_b   1.000
_cell.length_c   1.000
_cell.angle_alpha   90.00
_cell.angle_beta   90.00
_cell.angle_gamma   90.00
#
_symmetry.space_group_name_H-M   'P 1'
#
loop_
_entity.id
_entity.type
_entity.pdbx_description
1 polymer ?
#
loop_
_entity_poly.entity_id
_entity_poly.type
_entity_poly.pdbx_seq_one_letter_code
_entity_poly.pdbx_strand_id
1 'polypeptide(L)'
;MKKLFVFAALVTVAGIAGATDYTWDSGTGDWSDTTMWSPSGSVPDDNGDTAELGSGELDLTMDGDYTIGYLTTVGASVMSLNGPNTLTIDPNTGTAADVIHVGNAKLTVGAPISIINSGAGADLTIDTIAPSTTAYLTLNDITVGDIGGDILFSAEQEGTINLEGTIDATANDAEVKIESSSVLNFRGTIQAHADNVVRVQNHDGVLNFDGSVTSGLGVRFVGTGHSLGNTGGPALDGVALRLVNGAGVQLNADNQFTSHLRFDNSGSSLVDFNGHDNAAGVLNLSSADMDLTFDFSDAAGESVSFSDSSGFSWTGSSLELTGFEFGTDSLRFGTSSDGLTSSQLELITIDGVSGDYSLDNSGYLIPEPATITMLGTTGLALGFIRRRFVF
;
A
#
# COMPACT_ATOMS: atom_id res chain seq x y z
N MET A 1 23.21 65.55 -41.69
CA MET A 1 23.15 65.41 -40.22
C MET A 1 22.32 64.17 -39.90
N LYS A 2 22.96 63.07 -39.47
CA LYS A 2 22.29 61.79 -39.17
C LYS A 2 21.65 61.88 -37.78
N LYS A 3 20.33 61.69 -37.68
CA LYS A 3 19.61 61.63 -36.41
C LYS A 3 19.83 60.25 -35.80
N LEU A 4 20.46 60.21 -34.63
CA LEU A 4 20.66 59.02 -33.83
C LEU A 4 19.38 58.80 -33.01
N PHE A 5 18.58 57.79 -33.37
CA PHE A 5 17.45 57.34 -32.56
C PHE A 5 17.97 56.34 -31.53
N VAL A 6 17.96 56.73 -30.26
CA VAL A 6 18.23 55.82 -29.13
C VAL A 6 16.91 55.12 -28.79
N PHE A 7 16.82 53.84 -29.11
CA PHE A 7 15.75 52.97 -28.61
C PHE A 7 16.10 52.57 -27.17
N ALA A 8 15.39 53.10 -26.19
CA ALA A 8 15.43 52.59 -24.82
C ALA A 8 14.60 51.31 -24.77
N ALA A 9 15.27 50.15 -24.71
CA ALA A 9 14.61 48.90 -24.39
C ALA A 9 14.23 48.93 -22.91
N LEU A 10 12.94 49.07 -22.61
CA LEU A 10 12.41 48.88 -21.28
C LEU A 10 12.45 47.37 -20.99
N VAL A 11 13.49 46.91 -20.32
CA VAL A 11 13.53 45.56 -19.75
C VAL A 11 12.65 45.60 -18.51
N THR A 12 11.40 45.16 -18.65
CA THR A 12 10.57 44.79 -17.50
C THR A 12 11.19 43.53 -16.91
N VAL A 13 11.99 43.69 -15.87
CA VAL A 13 12.33 42.58 -14.99
C VAL A 13 11.03 42.28 -14.24
N ALA A 14 10.29 41.25 -14.66
CA ALA A 14 9.29 40.66 -13.80
C ALA A 14 10.05 40.18 -12.56
N GLY A 15 9.89 40.90 -11.44
CA GLY A 15 10.41 40.43 -10.18
C GLY A 15 9.72 39.11 -9.90
N ILE A 16 10.48 38.02 -9.91
CA ILE A 16 10.03 36.76 -9.34
C ILE A 16 9.78 37.12 -7.88
N ALA A 17 8.52 37.08 -7.43
CA ALA A 17 8.20 37.23 -6.02
C ALA A 17 9.02 36.18 -5.27
N GLY A 18 9.82 36.61 -4.30
CA GLY A 18 10.62 35.67 -3.52
C GLY A 18 9.68 34.87 -2.62
N ALA A 19 9.98 33.58 -2.47
CA ALA A 19 9.43 32.73 -1.41
C ALA A 19 9.36 33.48 -0.08
N THR A 20 8.18 33.50 0.55
CA THR A 20 7.99 34.12 1.88
C THR A 20 7.63 33.04 2.89
N ASP A 21 8.28 33.09 4.07
CA ASP A 21 7.96 32.21 5.19
C ASP A 21 6.86 32.85 6.05
N TYR A 22 5.80 32.09 6.29
CA TYR A 22 4.65 32.48 7.09
C TYR A 22 4.53 31.57 8.31
N THR A 23 4.34 32.14 9.49
CA THR A 23 4.06 31.40 10.72
C THR A 23 2.65 31.68 11.21
N TRP A 24 1.87 30.65 11.54
CA TRP A 24 0.56 30.78 12.19
C TRP A 24 0.73 30.94 13.70
N ASP A 25 0.37 32.11 14.22
CA ASP A 25 0.71 32.56 15.58
C ASP A 25 -0.09 31.87 16.72
N SER A 26 -0.93 30.87 16.39
CA SER A 26 -1.72 29.94 17.26
C SER A 26 -3.24 30.15 17.25
N GLY A 27 -4.00 29.12 17.65
CA GLY A 27 -5.45 29.19 17.85
C GLY A 27 -6.27 28.75 16.64
N THR A 28 -7.57 29.04 16.70
CA THR A 28 -8.56 28.70 15.66
C THR A 28 -8.83 29.91 14.76
N GLY A 29 -8.97 29.70 13.45
CA GLY A 29 -9.26 30.81 12.52
C GLY A 29 -9.46 30.37 11.07
N ASP A 30 -9.73 31.34 10.21
CA ASP A 30 -9.82 31.12 8.77
C ASP A 30 -8.42 31.32 8.15
N TRP A 31 -8.04 30.51 7.16
CA TRP A 31 -6.73 30.62 6.50
C TRP A 31 -6.49 32.04 5.94
N SER A 32 -7.54 32.71 5.46
CA SER A 32 -7.47 34.09 4.95
C SER A 32 -7.17 35.16 6.02
N ASP A 33 -7.18 34.83 7.31
CA ASP A 33 -6.95 35.80 8.37
C ASP A 33 -5.48 36.24 8.42
N THR A 34 -5.17 37.28 7.65
CA THR A 34 -3.84 37.93 7.59
C THR A 34 -3.30 38.41 8.94
N THR A 35 -4.13 38.45 10.00
CA THR A 35 -3.70 38.82 11.35
C THR A 35 -3.15 37.64 12.15
N MET A 36 -3.42 36.41 11.70
CA MET A 36 -2.95 35.16 12.29
C MET A 36 -1.61 34.70 11.71
N TRP A 37 -1.21 35.26 10.57
CA TRP A 37 0.06 35.00 9.92
C TRP A 37 1.13 36.02 10.30
N SER A 38 2.35 35.55 10.49
CA SER A 38 3.57 36.35 10.58
C SER A 38 4.47 36.04 9.39
N PRO A 39 4.83 37.01 8.52
CA PRO A 39 4.52 38.44 8.63
C PRO A 39 3.04 38.76 8.38
N SER A 40 2.50 39.68 9.17
CA SER A 40 1.08 40.09 9.07
C SER A 40 0.79 40.87 7.79
N GLY A 41 -0.41 40.72 7.25
CA GLY A 41 -0.91 41.50 6.12
C GLY A 41 -0.92 40.77 4.77
N SER A 42 -0.42 39.53 4.74
CA SER A 42 -0.63 38.56 3.66
C SER A 42 -0.86 37.17 4.26
N VAL A 43 -1.26 36.24 3.41
CA VAL A 43 -1.46 34.83 3.74
C VAL A 43 -0.54 34.03 2.79
N PRO A 44 -0.07 32.84 3.19
CA PRO A 44 0.63 31.95 2.28
C PRO A 44 -0.33 31.48 1.17
N ASP A 45 -0.08 31.94 -0.06
CA ASP A 45 -0.90 31.66 -1.26
C ASP A 45 -0.09 31.80 -2.56
N ASP A 46 1.21 31.51 -2.50
CA ASP A 46 2.07 31.38 -3.68
C ASP A 46 2.90 30.09 -3.60
N ASN A 47 3.28 29.57 -4.76
CA ASN A 47 4.06 28.34 -4.93
C ASN A 47 5.45 28.35 -4.27
N GLY A 48 5.94 29.53 -3.87
CA GLY A 48 7.18 29.69 -3.11
C GLY A 48 6.97 29.81 -1.61
N ASP A 49 5.73 29.96 -1.14
CA ASP A 49 5.45 30.29 0.25
C ASP A 49 5.59 29.06 1.17
N THR A 50 6.21 29.27 2.32
CA THR A 50 6.27 28.28 3.41
C THR A 50 5.21 28.63 4.44
N ALA A 51 4.29 27.72 4.74
CA ALA A 51 3.37 27.84 5.86
C ALA A 51 3.87 26.99 7.04
N GLU A 52 4.31 27.65 8.11
CA GLU A 52 4.66 27.03 9.39
C GLU A 52 3.49 27.18 10.36
N LEU A 53 2.94 26.07 10.80
CA LEU A 53 1.85 26.03 11.77
C LEU A 53 2.43 25.77 13.16
N GLY A 54 2.26 26.76 14.04
CA GLY A 54 2.85 26.78 15.38
C GLY A 54 2.32 25.72 16.35
N SER A 55 2.79 25.79 17.60
CA SER A 55 2.48 24.79 18.63
C SER A 55 1.06 24.90 19.19
N GLY A 56 0.46 23.79 19.62
CA GLY A 56 -0.86 23.73 20.26
C GLY A 56 -1.87 22.84 19.53
N GLU A 57 -3.14 23.00 19.88
CA GLU A 57 -4.29 22.49 19.12
C GLU A 57 -4.72 23.58 18.14
N LEU A 58 -4.70 23.27 16.84
CA LEU A 58 -5.04 24.20 15.77
C LEU A 58 -6.27 23.69 15.02
N ASP A 59 -7.24 24.57 14.79
CA ASP A 59 -8.43 24.30 13.99
C ASP A 59 -8.57 25.44 12.97
N LEU A 60 -8.04 25.20 11.77
CA LEU A 60 -8.04 26.16 10.67
C LEU A 60 -9.14 25.81 9.68
N THR A 61 -9.90 26.82 9.25
CA THR A 61 -10.88 26.67 8.17
C THR A 61 -10.30 27.25 6.87
N MET A 62 -10.20 26.41 5.85
CA MET A 62 -9.90 26.76 4.47
C MET A 62 -11.14 27.41 3.85
N ASP A 63 -11.14 28.74 3.79
CA ASP A 63 -12.23 29.57 3.26
C ASP A 63 -12.06 29.97 1.78
N GLY A 64 -10.95 29.56 1.17
CA GLY A 64 -10.64 29.65 -0.26
C GLY A 64 -9.71 28.53 -0.71
N ASP A 65 -9.47 28.43 -2.01
CA ASP A 65 -8.42 27.57 -2.56
C ASP A 65 -7.07 28.28 -2.39
N TYR A 66 -6.06 27.59 -1.88
CA TYR A 66 -4.73 28.18 -1.63
C TYR A 66 -3.63 27.33 -2.26
N THR A 67 -2.57 27.96 -2.74
CA THR A 67 -1.36 27.27 -3.22
C THR A 67 -0.15 27.66 -2.37
N ILE A 68 0.58 26.69 -1.84
CA ILE A 68 1.80 26.92 -1.06
C ILE A 68 2.94 26.06 -1.58
N GLY A 69 4.18 26.45 -1.31
CA GLY A 69 5.35 25.61 -1.58
C GLY A 69 5.55 24.53 -0.52
N TYR A 70 5.39 24.89 0.77
CA TYR A 70 5.67 23.99 1.89
C TYR A 70 4.71 24.16 3.06
N LEU A 71 4.36 23.05 3.73
CA LEU A 71 3.61 23.05 4.98
C LEU A 71 4.42 22.35 6.07
N THR A 72 4.76 23.07 7.14
CA THR A 72 5.50 22.52 8.28
C THR A 72 4.70 22.68 9.56
N THR A 73 4.69 21.64 10.40
CA THR A 73 4.06 21.69 11.72
C THR A 73 5.14 21.63 12.80
N VAL A 74 5.17 22.61 13.71
CA VAL A 74 6.19 22.66 14.78
C VAL A 74 5.52 22.64 16.15
N GLY A 75 5.62 21.50 16.84
CA GLY A 75 5.16 21.36 18.22
C GLY A 75 3.63 21.37 18.41
N ALA A 76 2.85 21.27 17.33
CA ALA A 76 1.40 21.03 17.42
C ALA A 76 1.12 19.63 17.96
N SER A 77 0.03 19.48 18.71
CA SER A 77 -0.43 18.17 19.21
C SER A 77 -1.61 17.63 18.39
N VAL A 78 -2.48 18.52 17.92
CA VAL A 78 -3.56 18.21 16.98
C VAL A 78 -3.76 19.40 16.06
N MET A 79 -3.97 19.15 14.78
CA MET A 79 -4.25 20.14 13.75
C MET A 79 -5.41 19.67 12.89
N SER A 80 -6.37 20.55 12.67
CA SER A 80 -7.46 20.35 11.73
C SER A 80 -7.38 21.40 10.62
N LEU A 81 -7.33 20.96 9.37
CA LEU A 81 -7.57 21.79 8.19
C LEU A 81 -8.96 21.44 7.65
N ASN A 82 -9.94 22.31 7.88
CA ASN A 82 -11.35 22.09 7.59
C ASN A 82 -11.81 22.94 6.42
N GLY A 83 -13.02 22.67 5.90
CA GLY A 83 -13.63 23.46 4.81
C GLY A 83 -13.70 22.68 3.50
N PRO A 84 -14.47 23.18 2.51
CA PRO A 84 -14.69 22.48 1.24
C PRO A 84 -13.63 22.79 0.18
N ASN A 85 -12.74 23.75 0.44
CA ASN A 85 -11.78 24.27 -0.53
C ASN A 85 -10.48 23.47 -0.53
N THR A 86 -9.66 23.64 -1.56
CA THR A 86 -8.46 22.82 -1.79
C THR A 86 -7.20 23.54 -1.31
N LEU A 87 -6.36 22.85 -0.51
CA LEU A 87 -4.96 23.25 -0.33
C LEU A 87 -4.12 22.56 -1.41
N THR A 88 -3.42 23.36 -2.21
CA THR A 88 -2.45 22.89 -3.20
C THR A 88 -1.03 23.08 -2.67
N ILE A 89 -0.23 22.02 -2.67
CA ILE A 89 1.20 22.09 -2.42
C ILE A 89 1.90 21.92 -3.77
N ASP A 90 2.60 22.96 -4.23
CA ASP A 90 3.28 23.02 -5.53
C ASP A 90 4.56 23.88 -5.42
N PRO A 91 5.71 23.31 -5.05
CA PRO A 91 6.98 24.02 -5.06
C PRO A 91 7.47 24.15 -6.50
N ASN A 92 7.09 25.23 -7.19
CA ASN A 92 7.50 25.54 -8.58
C ASN A 92 9.04 25.72 -8.78
N THR A 93 9.87 25.31 -7.83
CA THR A 93 11.32 25.50 -7.80
C THR A 93 12.10 24.20 -7.96
N GLY A 94 11.81 23.41 -8.99
CA GLY A 94 12.72 22.52 -9.77
C GLY A 94 13.72 21.56 -9.09
N THR A 95 13.82 21.47 -7.76
CA THR A 95 14.83 20.65 -7.06
C THR A 95 14.44 20.24 -5.63
N ALA A 96 13.30 20.68 -5.09
CA ALA A 96 12.94 20.41 -3.72
C ALA A 96 11.69 19.53 -3.65
N ALA A 97 11.72 18.53 -2.77
CA ALA A 97 10.61 17.61 -2.54
C ALA A 97 9.38 18.35 -1.98
N ASP A 98 8.19 17.85 -2.27
CA ASP A 98 6.94 18.34 -1.70
C ASP A 98 6.87 17.80 -0.27
N VAL A 99 7.13 18.61 0.75
CA VAL A 99 7.19 18.09 2.13
C VAL A 99 6.08 18.65 2.99
N ILE A 100 5.21 17.74 3.46
CA ILE A 100 4.35 17.99 4.62
C ILE A 100 5.05 17.37 5.83
N HIS A 101 5.69 18.20 6.64
CA HIS A 101 6.27 17.72 7.90
C HIS A 101 5.18 17.65 8.98
N VAL A 102 4.70 16.44 9.27
CA VAL A 102 3.82 16.18 10.41
C VAL A 102 4.68 15.70 11.56
N GLY A 103 4.95 16.57 12.54
CA GLY A 103 5.69 16.18 13.75
C GLY A 103 4.90 15.20 14.63
N ASN A 104 4.97 15.38 15.96
CA ASN A 104 4.17 14.56 16.92
C ASN A 104 2.68 14.95 16.97
N ALA A 105 2.14 15.39 15.84
CA ALA A 105 0.81 15.95 15.72
C ALA A 105 -0.13 14.95 15.05
N LYS A 106 -1.41 14.96 15.45
CA LYS A 106 -2.48 14.46 14.59
C LYS A 106 -2.83 15.54 13.57
N LEU A 107 -2.62 15.29 12.28
CA LEU A 107 -3.12 16.15 11.21
C LEU A 107 -4.42 15.53 10.68
N THR A 108 -5.53 16.24 10.87
CA THR A 108 -6.83 15.91 10.27
C THR A 108 -7.11 16.91 9.17
N VAL A 109 -7.28 16.46 7.94
CA VAL A 109 -7.64 17.33 6.84
C VAL A 109 -9.01 16.93 6.35
N GLY A 110 -10.00 17.70 6.81
CA GLY A 110 -11.40 17.57 6.39
C GLY A 110 -11.67 18.18 5.02
N ALA A 111 -10.76 19.02 4.55
CA ALA A 111 -10.75 19.55 3.19
C ALA A 111 -10.09 18.58 2.19
N PRO A 112 -10.47 18.60 0.89
CA PRO A 112 -9.68 17.94 -0.14
C PRO A 112 -8.27 18.54 -0.18
N ILE A 113 -7.24 17.69 -0.22
CA ILE A 113 -5.87 18.11 -0.54
C ILE A 113 -5.56 17.66 -1.96
N SER A 114 -5.22 18.62 -2.81
CA SER A 114 -4.71 18.33 -4.16
C SER A 114 -3.21 18.57 -4.14
N ILE A 115 -2.43 17.53 -4.34
CA ILE A 115 -0.98 17.69 -4.51
C ILE A 115 -0.71 17.61 -5.99
N ILE A 116 -0.28 18.74 -6.56
CA ILE A 116 0.05 18.86 -7.97
C ILE A 116 1.56 18.94 -8.04
N ASN A 117 2.19 17.79 -8.20
CA ASN A 117 3.61 17.75 -8.45
C ASN A 117 3.87 18.11 -9.93
N SER A 118 4.21 19.37 -10.18
CA SER A 118 4.47 19.88 -11.52
C SER A 118 5.90 19.60 -12.02
N GLY A 119 6.76 18.96 -11.21
CA GLY A 119 8.16 18.66 -11.51
C GLY A 119 8.48 17.16 -11.56
N ALA A 120 9.21 16.70 -12.58
CA ALA A 120 9.65 15.30 -12.63
C ALA A 120 10.53 14.95 -11.40
N GLY A 121 10.04 14.06 -10.54
CA GLY A 121 10.79 13.50 -9.40
C GLY A 121 10.73 14.29 -8.09
N ALA A 122 9.69 15.10 -7.84
CA ALA A 122 9.38 15.47 -6.46
C ALA A 122 8.60 14.33 -5.79
N ASP A 123 8.90 14.02 -4.54
CA ASP A 123 8.14 13.07 -3.75
C ASP A 123 7.29 13.86 -2.76
N LEU A 124 6.02 13.50 -2.56
CA LEU A 124 5.30 13.94 -1.37
C LEU A 124 5.87 13.19 -0.19
N THR A 125 6.69 13.85 0.61
CA THR A 125 7.21 13.27 1.84
C THR A 125 6.33 13.64 3.02
N ILE A 126 5.74 12.63 3.64
CA ILE A 126 5.12 12.76 4.98
C ILE A 126 6.04 12.06 5.95
N ASP A 127 6.78 12.85 6.74
CA ASP A 127 7.79 12.35 7.67
C ASP A 127 7.48 12.66 9.14
N THR A 128 7.82 11.70 10.00
CA THR A 128 7.75 11.80 11.46
C THR A 128 9.16 11.98 12.02
N ILE A 129 9.47 13.18 12.50
CA ILE A 129 10.83 13.56 12.87
C ILE A 129 11.27 12.99 14.25
N ALA A 130 10.36 12.36 15.00
CA ALA A 130 10.66 11.87 16.35
C ALA A 130 10.61 10.34 16.46
N PRO A 131 11.59 9.71 17.15
CA PRO A 131 11.58 8.26 17.38
C PRO A 131 10.40 7.82 18.24
N SER A 132 9.83 6.65 17.90
CA SER A 132 8.75 6.00 18.66
C SER A 132 7.44 6.80 18.74
N THR A 133 7.18 7.65 17.75
CA THR A 133 5.94 8.44 17.70
C THR A 133 4.94 7.87 16.71
N THR A 134 3.66 8.01 17.05
CA THR A 134 2.55 7.68 16.16
C THR A 134 2.08 8.96 15.49
N ALA A 135 2.23 9.06 14.18
CA ALA A 135 1.55 10.09 13.41
C ALA A 135 0.17 9.59 13.01
N TYR A 136 -0.81 10.47 13.15
CA TYR A 136 -2.16 10.25 12.67
C TYR A 136 -2.41 11.25 11.56
N LEU A 137 -2.64 10.72 10.36
CA LEU A 137 -3.00 11.50 9.20
C LEU A 137 -4.34 11.00 8.69
N THR A 138 -5.39 11.75 9.02
CA THR A 138 -6.74 11.50 8.52
C THR A 138 -6.99 12.46 7.37
N LEU A 139 -7.20 11.93 6.18
CA LEU A 139 -7.40 12.70 4.96
C LEU A 139 -8.75 12.30 4.38
N ASN A 140 -9.61 13.25 4.02
CA ASN A 140 -10.88 12.89 3.38
C ASN A 140 -10.62 12.34 1.97
N ASP A 141 -9.98 13.15 1.13
CA ASP A 141 -9.57 12.78 -0.23
C ASP A 141 -8.17 13.36 -0.51
N ILE A 142 -7.23 12.50 -0.91
CA ILE A 142 -5.97 12.91 -1.55
C ILE A 142 -6.13 12.67 -3.04
N THR A 143 -6.03 13.73 -3.83
CA THR A 143 -5.86 13.58 -5.28
C THR A 143 -4.40 13.78 -5.63
N VAL A 144 -3.78 12.76 -6.22
CA VAL A 144 -2.43 12.88 -6.79
C VAL A 144 -2.58 13.21 -8.27
N GLY A 145 -2.21 14.44 -8.62
CA GLY A 145 -2.23 14.95 -9.99
C GLY A 145 -0.97 14.61 -10.79
N ASP A 146 -1.14 14.48 -12.10
CA ASP A 146 -0.16 14.17 -13.16
C ASP A 146 1.20 14.89 -12.99
N ILE A 147 2.32 14.17 -12.74
CA ILE A 147 3.53 13.97 -13.60
C ILE A 147 4.55 12.98 -12.92
N GLY A 148 4.20 11.71 -12.70
CA GLY A 148 5.20 10.68 -12.32
C GLY A 148 5.98 10.91 -11.02
N GLY A 149 5.37 11.58 -10.04
CA GLY A 149 5.88 11.67 -8.67
C GLY A 149 5.30 10.57 -7.78
N ASP A 150 6.09 10.10 -6.82
CA ASP A 150 5.66 9.13 -5.82
C ASP A 150 5.03 9.88 -4.62
N ILE A 151 4.02 9.30 -3.97
CA ILE A 151 3.75 9.63 -2.57
C ILE A 151 4.68 8.78 -1.71
N LEU A 152 5.61 9.43 -1.03
CA LEU A 152 6.54 8.80 -0.11
C LEU A 152 6.12 9.02 1.35
N PHE A 153 5.59 7.98 1.97
CA PHE A 153 5.43 7.93 3.42
C PHE A 153 6.71 7.38 4.05
N SER A 154 7.70 8.23 4.29
CA SER A 154 8.92 7.84 5.01
C SER A 154 8.82 8.23 6.47
N ALA A 155 9.13 7.33 7.40
CA ALA A 155 9.45 7.75 8.76
C ALA A 155 10.94 7.52 8.97
N GLU A 156 11.73 8.57 9.24
CA GLU A 156 13.19 8.42 9.42
C GLU A 156 13.57 7.46 10.58
N GLN A 157 12.63 7.13 11.47
CA GLN A 157 12.81 6.29 12.67
C GLN A 157 11.68 5.26 12.79
N GLU A 158 11.84 4.24 13.64
CA GLU A 158 10.74 3.32 14.01
C GLU A 158 9.53 4.11 14.55
N GLY A 159 8.46 4.15 13.76
CA GLY A 159 7.23 4.85 14.06
C GLY A 159 5.99 4.09 13.59
N THR A 160 4.82 4.68 13.83
CA THR A 160 3.56 4.20 13.24
C THR A 160 2.89 5.34 12.50
N ILE A 161 2.63 5.15 11.22
CA ILE A 161 1.82 6.07 10.41
C ILE A 161 0.43 5.45 10.32
N ASN A 162 -0.61 6.19 10.69
CA ASN A 162 -1.98 5.80 10.42
C ASN A 162 -2.52 6.70 9.32
N LEU A 163 -2.90 6.10 8.19
CA LEU A 163 -3.57 6.76 7.08
C LEU A 163 -5.02 6.32 7.07
N GLU A 164 -5.92 7.28 7.14
CA GLU A 164 -7.36 7.04 6.95
C GLU A 164 -7.85 7.94 5.81
N GLY A 165 -8.63 7.42 4.86
CA GLY A 165 -9.13 8.25 3.74
C GLY A 165 -9.25 7.59 2.38
N THR A 166 -9.56 8.39 1.36
CA THR A 166 -9.44 8.00 -0.05
C THR A 166 -8.13 8.53 -0.63
N ILE A 167 -7.34 7.66 -1.26
CA ILE A 167 -6.25 8.06 -2.17
C ILE A 167 -6.75 7.86 -3.59
N ASP A 168 -6.98 8.95 -4.32
CA ASP A 168 -7.36 8.93 -5.73
C ASP A 168 -6.13 9.17 -6.61
N ALA A 169 -5.62 8.07 -7.15
CA ALA A 169 -4.48 8.02 -8.06
C ALA A 169 -4.97 8.24 -9.51
N THR A 170 -5.06 9.51 -9.90
CA THR A 170 -5.50 9.90 -11.25
C THR A 170 -4.37 9.90 -12.28
N ALA A 171 -3.11 10.02 -11.83
CA ALA A 171 -1.92 10.06 -12.68
C ALA A 171 -1.40 8.68 -13.10
N ASN A 172 -0.80 8.60 -14.29
CA ASN A 172 -0.06 7.41 -14.75
C ASN A 172 1.12 7.15 -13.78
N ASP A 173 1.15 5.96 -13.16
CA ASP A 173 2.19 5.51 -12.22
C ASP A 173 2.24 6.23 -10.84
N ALA A 174 1.10 6.48 -10.20
CA ALA A 174 1.11 6.89 -8.79
C ALA A 174 1.63 5.76 -7.88
N GLU A 175 2.82 5.91 -7.33
CA GLU A 175 3.41 4.97 -6.37
C GLU A 175 3.24 5.50 -4.94
N VAL A 176 2.74 4.65 -4.03
CA VAL A 176 2.64 4.91 -2.59
C VAL A 176 3.77 4.14 -1.91
N LYS A 177 4.89 4.81 -1.72
CA LYS A 177 6.10 4.18 -1.18
C LYS A 177 6.24 4.43 0.30
N ILE A 178 6.72 3.42 1.02
CA ILE A 178 7.04 3.47 2.45
C ILE A 178 8.49 3.02 2.61
N GLU A 179 9.38 3.94 2.94
CA GLU A 179 10.83 3.70 3.02
C GLU A 179 11.35 3.68 4.46
N SER A 180 10.70 2.94 5.36
CA SER A 180 11.18 2.85 6.74
C SER A 180 10.85 1.54 7.43
N SER A 181 11.52 1.27 8.55
CA SER A 181 11.23 0.17 9.47
C SER A 181 9.94 0.40 10.30
N SER A 182 9.03 1.23 9.80
CA SER A 182 7.82 1.66 10.51
C SER A 182 6.62 0.78 10.21
N VAL A 183 5.60 0.90 11.06
CA VAL A 183 4.29 0.33 10.81
C VAL A 183 3.45 1.34 10.04
N LEU A 184 2.97 1.00 8.84
CA LEU A 184 1.89 1.75 8.19
C LEU A 184 0.57 1.02 8.44
N ASN A 185 -0.37 1.68 9.08
CA ASN A 185 -1.77 1.27 9.11
C ASN A 185 -2.54 2.09 8.09
N PHE A 186 -2.99 1.47 7.00
CA PHE A 186 -3.85 2.13 6.02
C PHE A 186 -5.30 1.65 6.21
N ARG A 187 -6.22 2.58 6.42
CA ARG A 187 -7.66 2.34 6.58
C ARG A 187 -8.45 3.23 5.66
N GLY A 188 -8.70 2.77 4.45
CA GLY A 188 -9.21 3.66 3.42
C GLY A 188 -9.48 2.99 2.10
N THR A 189 -9.73 3.81 1.08
CA THR A 189 -9.84 3.33 -0.29
C THR A 189 -8.68 3.90 -1.10
N ILE A 190 -7.98 3.06 -1.84
CA ILE A 190 -7.10 3.53 -2.92
C ILE A 190 -7.82 3.26 -4.24
N GLN A 191 -8.14 4.32 -4.95
CA GLN A 191 -8.74 4.25 -6.26
C GLN A 191 -7.68 4.55 -7.31
N ALA A 192 -7.34 3.56 -8.13
CA ALA A 192 -6.49 3.80 -9.30
C ALA A 192 -7.38 3.97 -10.53
N HIS A 193 -7.14 5.00 -11.32
CA HIS A 193 -7.77 5.13 -12.63
C HIS A 193 -7.16 4.13 -13.64
N ALA A 194 -7.89 3.84 -14.72
CA ALA A 194 -7.49 2.82 -15.69
C ALA A 194 -6.05 3.04 -16.19
N ASP A 195 -5.26 1.96 -16.21
CA ASP A 195 -3.83 1.90 -16.55
C ASP A 195 -2.83 2.40 -15.48
N ASN A 196 -3.29 2.86 -14.30
CA ASN A 196 -2.41 3.27 -13.21
C ASN A 196 -1.94 2.08 -12.37
N VAL A 197 -0.65 2.02 -12.04
CA VAL A 197 -0.10 1.07 -11.05
C VAL A 197 -0.04 1.74 -9.69
N VAL A 198 -0.90 1.34 -8.73
CA VAL A 198 -0.73 1.76 -7.33
C VAL A 198 0.23 0.82 -6.63
N ARG A 199 1.50 1.21 -6.55
CA ARG A 199 2.49 0.41 -5.82
C ARG A 199 2.47 0.82 -4.36
N VAL A 200 1.91 -0.01 -3.49
CA VAL A 200 2.09 0.17 -2.03
C VAL A 200 3.31 -0.61 -1.59
N GLN A 201 4.49 0.02 -1.52
CA GLN A 201 5.74 -0.67 -1.14
C GLN A 201 6.10 -0.37 0.30
N ASN A 202 6.51 -1.38 1.07
CA ASN A 202 7.16 -1.20 2.36
C ASN A 202 8.52 -1.90 2.29
N HIS A 203 9.64 -1.18 2.46
CA HIS A 203 10.96 -1.79 2.23
C HIS A 203 11.48 -2.59 3.43
N ASP A 204 11.13 -2.21 4.67
CA ASP A 204 11.71 -2.77 5.90
C ASP A 204 10.77 -2.77 7.13
N GLY A 205 9.49 -2.42 6.94
CA GLY A 205 8.49 -2.28 7.99
C GLY A 205 7.28 -3.21 7.84
N VAL A 206 6.24 -2.96 8.64
CA VAL A 206 4.96 -3.69 8.60
C VAL A 206 3.90 -2.84 7.90
N LEU A 207 3.27 -3.36 6.86
CA LEU A 207 2.06 -2.77 6.28
C LEU A 207 0.83 -3.52 6.79
N ASN A 208 -0.04 -2.82 7.51
CA ASN A 208 -1.38 -3.28 7.89
C ASN A 208 -2.39 -2.56 7.00
N PHE A 209 -2.91 -3.26 6.01
CA PHE A 209 -3.88 -2.70 5.07
C PHE A 209 -5.29 -3.16 5.41
N ASP A 210 -6.08 -2.27 6.03
CA ASP A 210 -7.51 -2.43 6.33
C ASP A 210 -8.34 -1.45 5.49
N GLY A 211 -8.15 -1.59 4.18
CA GLY A 211 -8.77 -0.76 3.18
C GLY A 211 -9.15 -1.54 1.93
N SER A 212 -9.59 -0.86 0.89
CA SER A 212 -9.88 -1.44 -0.42
C SER A 212 -9.01 -0.79 -1.49
N VAL A 213 -8.33 -1.57 -2.32
CA VAL A 213 -7.81 -1.06 -3.61
C VAL A 213 -8.81 -1.41 -4.69
N THR A 214 -9.44 -0.40 -5.27
CA THR A 214 -10.40 -0.55 -6.36
C THR A 214 -9.76 -0.05 -7.65
N SER A 215 -9.60 -0.96 -8.62
CA SER A 215 -8.92 -0.76 -9.91
C SER A 215 -7.43 -0.45 -9.84
N GLY A 216 -6.71 -0.74 -10.92
CA GLY A 216 -5.25 -0.59 -11.04
C GLY A 216 -4.53 -1.89 -11.39
N LEU A 217 -3.23 -1.80 -11.68
CA LEU A 217 -2.44 -2.92 -12.20
C LEU A 217 -1.93 -3.91 -11.13
N GLY A 218 -1.73 -3.48 -9.88
CA GLY A 218 -1.25 -4.38 -8.82
C GLY A 218 -0.88 -3.67 -7.52
N VAL A 219 -0.95 -4.35 -6.37
CA VAL A 219 -0.32 -3.97 -5.08
C VAL A 219 0.95 -4.79 -4.90
N ARG A 220 2.05 -4.15 -4.49
CA ARG A 220 3.38 -4.79 -4.42
C ARG A 220 3.98 -4.74 -3.01
N PHE A 221 4.00 -5.86 -2.31
CA PHE A 221 4.67 -5.99 -1.02
C PHE A 221 6.14 -6.39 -1.20
N VAL A 222 7.03 -5.77 -0.41
CA VAL A 222 8.46 -6.08 -0.34
C VAL A 222 8.80 -6.41 1.11
N GLY A 223 9.61 -7.42 1.40
CA GLY A 223 9.92 -7.79 2.80
C GLY A 223 8.78 -8.50 3.56
N THR A 224 9.03 -8.88 4.81
CA THR A 224 8.12 -9.75 5.60
C THR A 224 7.22 -8.97 6.57
N GLY A 225 6.19 -9.64 7.11
CA GLY A 225 5.37 -9.11 8.21
C GLY A 225 4.19 -8.25 7.79
N HIS A 226 3.77 -8.30 6.52
CA HIS A 226 2.61 -7.56 6.04
C HIS A 226 1.31 -8.27 6.39
N SER A 227 0.26 -7.50 6.64
CA SER A 227 -1.09 -8.03 6.83
C SER A 227 -2.11 -7.32 5.93
N LEU A 228 -3.02 -8.12 5.38
CA LEU A 228 -4.16 -7.69 4.58
C LEU A 228 -5.44 -8.04 5.34
N GLY A 229 -6.27 -7.05 5.61
CA GLY A 229 -7.51 -7.30 6.33
C GLY A 229 -8.50 -6.18 6.18
N ASN A 230 -9.41 -6.30 5.23
CA ASN A 230 -10.57 -5.43 5.09
C ASN A 230 -11.82 -6.13 5.64
N THR A 231 -12.37 -5.57 6.71
CA THR A 231 -13.59 -6.12 7.34
C THR A 231 -14.88 -5.81 6.55
N GLY A 232 -14.83 -4.86 5.62
CA GLY A 232 -15.95 -4.41 4.80
C GLY A 232 -16.06 -5.07 3.42
N GLY A 233 -15.14 -5.96 3.05
CA GLY A 233 -15.09 -6.58 1.72
C GLY A 233 -13.67 -7.02 1.34
N PRO A 234 -13.39 -7.26 0.06
CA PRO A 234 -12.03 -7.60 -0.38
C PRO A 234 -11.08 -6.43 -0.16
N ALA A 235 -9.89 -6.72 0.39
CA ALA A 235 -8.81 -5.74 0.42
C ALA A 235 -8.32 -5.41 -1.00
N LEU A 236 -8.27 -6.41 -1.89
CA LEU A 236 -7.77 -6.28 -3.25
C LEU A 236 -8.84 -6.69 -4.27
N ASP A 237 -9.50 -5.70 -4.90
CA ASP A 237 -10.54 -5.93 -5.91
C ASP A 237 -10.12 -5.48 -7.32
N GLY A 238 -10.00 -6.44 -8.23
CA GLY A 238 -9.54 -6.17 -9.60
C GLY A 238 -8.04 -5.87 -9.74
N VAL A 239 -7.26 -6.06 -8.67
CA VAL A 239 -5.83 -5.72 -8.60
C VAL A 239 -4.96 -6.96 -8.35
N ALA A 240 -3.79 -7.03 -8.99
CA ALA A 240 -2.84 -8.10 -8.79
C ALA A 240 -2.06 -7.95 -7.47
N LEU A 241 -2.04 -8.98 -6.61
CA LEU A 241 -1.11 -9.02 -5.48
C LEU A 241 0.26 -9.52 -5.94
N ARG A 242 1.31 -8.71 -5.76
CA ARG A 242 2.71 -9.04 -6.06
C ARG A 242 3.55 -9.07 -4.79
N LEU A 243 4.11 -10.23 -4.44
CA LEU A 243 5.07 -10.39 -3.35
C LEU A 243 6.51 -10.39 -3.89
N VAL A 244 7.43 -9.68 -3.24
CA VAL A 244 8.82 -9.50 -3.71
C VAL A 244 9.85 -9.71 -2.59
N ASN A 245 10.96 -10.40 -2.91
CA ASN A 245 12.13 -10.65 -2.07
C ASN A 245 11.81 -11.31 -0.72
N GLY A 246 11.21 -12.49 -0.68
CA GLY A 246 10.89 -13.12 0.61
C GLY A 246 9.59 -12.63 1.23
N ALA A 247 8.81 -11.81 0.51
CA ALA A 247 7.67 -11.15 1.12
C ALA A 247 6.60 -12.13 1.62
N GLY A 248 6.05 -11.80 2.78
CA GLY A 248 4.99 -12.54 3.42
C GLY A 248 3.76 -11.66 3.63
N VAL A 249 2.58 -12.21 3.39
CA VAL A 249 1.30 -11.56 3.66
C VAL A 249 0.42 -12.48 4.49
N GLN A 250 -0.15 -11.95 5.56
CA GLN A 250 -1.13 -12.63 6.39
C GLN A 250 -2.53 -12.05 6.16
N LEU A 251 -3.56 -12.89 6.10
CA LEU A 251 -4.94 -12.44 6.02
C LEU A 251 -5.53 -12.18 7.41
N ASN A 252 -6.40 -11.19 7.54
CA ASN A 252 -7.15 -10.92 8.79
C ASN A 252 -8.67 -10.97 8.61
N ALA A 253 -9.15 -11.42 7.44
CA ALA A 253 -10.57 -11.60 7.13
C ALA A 253 -10.72 -12.52 5.91
N ASP A 254 -11.94 -13.01 5.65
CA ASP A 254 -12.24 -13.83 4.47
C ASP A 254 -12.31 -12.99 3.19
N ASN A 255 -12.15 -13.63 2.03
CA ASN A 255 -12.37 -13.05 0.69
C ASN A 255 -11.55 -11.79 0.40
N GLN A 256 -10.28 -11.77 0.82
CA GLN A 256 -9.41 -10.59 0.67
C GLN A 256 -8.88 -10.38 -0.76
N PHE A 257 -9.02 -11.39 -1.63
CA PHE A 257 -8.67 -11.34 -3.04
C PHE A 257 -9.93 -11.63 -3.87
N THR A 258 -10.17 -10.90 -4.97
CA THR A 258 -11.28 -11.24 -5.90
C THR A 258 -10.83 -11.52 -7.33
N SER A 259 -9.60 -11.12 -7.68
CA SER A 259 -9.15 -11.07 -9.07
C SER A 259 -7.86 -11.85 -9.26
N HIS A 260 -6.74 -11.26 -9.66
CA HIS A 260 -5.56 -12.04 -10.00
C HIS A 260 -4.59 -12.13 -8.83
N LEU A 261 -4.18 -13.35 -8.49
CA LEU A 261 -3.05 -13.55 -7.59
C LEU A 261 -1.83 -13.83 -8.47
N ARG A 262 -1.04 -12.78 -8.71
CA ARG A 262 0.10 -12.82 -9.64
C ARG A 262 1.40 -12.53 -8.90
N PHE A 263 2.19 -13.57 -8.74
CA PHE A 263 3.51 -13.44 -8.15
C PHE A 263 4.55 -13.26 -9.27
N ASP A 264 5.25 -12.13 -9.24
CA ASP A 264 6.25 -11.74 -10.25
C ASP A 264 7.61 -11.53 -9.56
N ASN A 265 8.20 -12.60 -9.03
CA ASN A 265 9.43 -12.48 -8.26
C ASN A 265 10.31 -13.73 -8.28
N SER A 266 11.61 -13.52 -8.02
CA SER A 266 12.58 -14.56 -7.68
C SER A 266 12.67 -14.75 -6.16
N GLY A 267 12.67 -15.99 -5.69
CA GLY A 267 12.80 -16.36 -4.29
C GLY A 267 11.48 -16.80 -3.63
N SER A 268 11.57 -17.14 -2.35
CA SER A 268 10.42 -17.65 -1.60
C SER A 268 9.44 -16.52 -1.24
N SER A 269 8.13 -16.78 -1.21
CA SER A 269 7.12 -15.85 -0.69
C SER A 269 6.08 -16.62 0.13
N LEU A 270 5.41 -15.95 1.07
CA LEU A 270 4.45 -16.58 1.98
C LEU A 270 3.09 -15.90 1.87
N VAL A 271 2.02 -16.69 1.73
CA VAL A 271 0.65 -16.26 2.00
C VAL A 271 0.14 -17.10 3.16
N ASP A 272 -0.10 -16.44 4.28
CA ASP A 272 -0.69 -17.01 5.48
C ASP A 272 -2.18 -16.71 5.49
N PHE A 273 -2.99 -17.76 5.42
CA PHE A 273 -4.45 -17.63 5.41
C PHE A 273 -5.02 -17.34 6.81
N ASN A 274 -4.30 -17.62 7.89
CA ASN A 274 -4.68 -17.28 9.26
C ASN A 274 -6.10 -17.74 9.63
N GLY A 275 -6.50 -18.93 9.18
CA GLY A 275 -7.85 -19.47 9.38
C GLY A 275 -8.96 -18.82 8.55
N HIS A 276 -8.64 -18.11 7.47
CA HIS A 276 -9.60 -17.39 6.62
C HIS A 276 -9.78 -18.00 5.23
N ASP A 277 -11.02 -18.00 4.76
CA ASP A 277 -11.39 -18.50 3.43
C ASP A 277 -11.10 -17.45 2.35
N ASN A 278 -10.69 -17.88 1.16
CA ASN A 278 -10.44 -16.95 0.05
C ASN A 278 -10.80 -17.52 -1.33
N ALA A 279 -11.26 -16.63 -2.22
CA ALA A 279 -11.65 -16.96 -3.58
C ALA A 279 -11.02 -15.95 -4.54
N ALA A 280 -9.86 -16.31 -5.08
CA ALA A 280 -9.19 -15.52 -6.10
C ALA A 280 -9.57 -16.00 -7.51
N GLY A 281 -9.21 -15.19 -8.50
CA GLY A 281 -9.11 -15.56 -9.91
C GLY A 281 -7.91 -16.47 -10.14
N VAL A 282 -7.07 -16.18 -11.13
CA VAL A 282 -6.03 -17.14 -11.54
C VAL A 282 -4.79 -17.06 -10.64
N LEU A 283 -4.22 -18.22 -10.29
CA LEU A 283 -2.88 -18.33 -9.70
C LEU A 283 -1.82 -18.40 -10.81
N ASN A 284 -0.99 -17.36 -10.90
CA ASN A 284 0.10 -17.32 -11.89
C ASN A 284 1.47 -17.34 -11.20
N LEU A 285 2.23 -18.43 -11.41
CA LEU A 285 3.59 -18.63 -10.90
C LEU A 285 4.68 -18.48 -11.99
N SER A 286 4.45 -17.63 -13.00
CA SER A 286 5.27 -17.57 -14.22
C SER A 286 6.70 -17.01 -14.08
N SER A 287 7.11 -16.48 -12.92
CA SER A 287 8.48 -16.02 -12.69
C SER A 287 9.40 -17.19 -12.38
N ALA A 288 10.54 -17.27 -13.07
CA ALA A 288 11.54 -18.32 -12.79
C ALA A 288 12.07 -18.24 -11.35
N ASP A 289 12.33 -19.39 -10.75
CA ASP A 289 12.89 -19.59 -9.41
C ASP A 289 12.02 -19.01 -8.29
N MET A 290 10.71 -19.24 -8.37
CA MET A 290 9.76 -18.78 -7.37
C MET A 290 9.18 -19.94 -6.56
N ASP A 291 9.37 -19.90 -5.25
CA ASP A 291 8.73 -20.83 -4.33
C ASP A 291 7.63 -20.08 -3.56
N LEU A 292 6.38 -20.39 -3.84
CA LEU A 292 5.26 -19.82 -3.11
C LEU A 292 4.85 -20.78 -2.01
N THR A 293 4.83 -20.32 -0.77
CA THR A 293 4.26 -21.06 0.35
C THR A 293 2.87 -20.52 0.66
N PHE A 294 1.91 -21.42 0.72
CA PHE A 294 0.61 -21.22 1.32
C PHE A 294 0.60 -21.89 2.70
N ASP A 295 0.31 -21.11 3.74
CA ASP A 295 0.23 -21.59 5.11
C ASP A 295 -1.23 -21.83 5.51
N PHE A 296 -1.53 -23.10 5.80
CA PHE A 296 -2.79 -23.65 6.30
C PHE A 296 -2.62 -24.20 7.74
N SER A 297 -1.60 -23.74 8.48
CA SER A 297 -1.25 -24.34 9.77
C SER A 297 -2.13 -23.91 10.95
N ASP A 298 -3.17 -23.10 10.70
CA ASP A 298 -4.09 -22.67 11.73
C ASP A 298 -5.13 -23.73 12.10
N ALA A 299 -5.79 -23.52 13.24
CA ALA A 299 -6.70 -24.52 13.80
C ALA A 299 -8.08 -24.57 13.13
N ALA A 300 -8.41 -23.55 12.33
CA ALA A 300 -9.67 -23.49 11.58
C ALA A 300 -9.40 -23.96 10.15
N GLY A 301 -10.19 -24.90 9.64
CA GLY A 301 -9.98 -25.38 8.29
C GLY A 301 -10.20 -24.27 7.27
N GLU A 302 -9.24 -24.08 6.36
CA GLU A 302 -9.31 -23.02 5.35
C GLU A 302 -9.73 -23.54 3.98
N SER A 303 -10.50 -22.72 3.27
CA SER A 303 -10.93 -22.97 1.90
C SER A 303 -10.38 -21.91 0.96
N VAL A 304 -9.47 -22.32 0.08
CA VAL A 304 -8.87 -21.47 -0.94
C VAL A 304 -9.30 -21.94 -2.33
N SER A 305 -9.82 -21.03 -3.14
CA SER A 305 -10.17 -21.33 -4.53
C SER A 305 -9.60 -20.33 -5.52
N PHE A 306 -9.19 -20.86 -6.66
CA PHE A 306 -8.69 -20.13 -7.82
C PHE A 306 -9.57 -20.44 -9.04
N SER A 307 -9.61 -19.52 -9.99
CA SER A 307 -10.03 -19.81 -11.36
C SER A 307 -9.05 -20.77 -12.06
N ASP A 308 -9.43 -21.24 -13.25
CA ASP A 308 -8.58 -22.12 -14.07
C ASP A 308 -7.20 -21.48 -14.30
N SER A 309 -6.16 -22.16 -13.84
CA SER A 309 -4.76 -21.72 -13.88
C SER A 309 -3.93 -22.49 -14.92
N SER A 310 -4.56 -23.38 -15.71
CA SER A 310 -3.90 -24.22 -16.71
C SER A 310 -3.27 -23.44 -17.88
N GLY A 311 -3.72 -22.21 -18.11
CA GLY A 311 -3.19 -21.32 -19.14
C GLY A 311 -1.84 -20.69 -18.81
N PHE A 312 -1.33 -20.85 -17.58
CA PHE A 312 -0.13 -20.17 -17.10
C PHE A 312 0.98 -21.17 -16.78
N SER A 313 2.15 -20.99 -17.38
CA SER A 313 3.30 -21.86 -17.09
C SER A 313 3.83 -21.60 -15.68
N TRP A 314 4.10 -22.66 -14.92
CA TRP A 314 4.79 -22.60 -13.62
C TRP A 314 6.24 -23.08 -13.74
N THR A 315 6.83 -23.04 -14.94
CA THR A 315 8.18 -23.56 -15.17
C THR A 315 9.21 -22.83 -14.32
N GLY A 316 9.94 -23.58 -13.49
CA GLY A 316 10.96 -23.04 -12.59
C GLY A 316 10.41 -22.56 -11.24
N SER A 317 9.13 -22.83 -10.95
CA SER A 317 8.46 -22.41 -9.71
C SER A 317 7.87 -23.60 -8.98
N SER A 318 7.59 -23.45 -7.69
CA SER A 318 6.89 -24.45 -6.88
C SER A 318 5.79 -23.82 -6.03
N LEU A 319 4.80 -24.64 -5.67
CA LEU A 319 3.77 -24.28 -4.70
C LEU A 319 3.86 -25.24 -3.51
N GLU A 320 4.30 -24.72 -2.37
CA GLU A 320 4.35 -25.44 -1.11
C GLU A 320 3.09 -25.15 -0.30
N LEU A 321 2.42 -26.19 0.19
CA LEU A 321 1.28 -26.11 1.11
C LEU A 321 1.75 -26.59 2.48
N THR A 322 1.97 -25.67 3.41
CA THR A 322 2.37 -25.99 4.78
C THR A 322 1.13 -26.16 5.65
N GLY A 323 1.07 -27.22 6.45
CA GLY A 323 -0.05 -27.47 7.37
C GLY A 323 -1.33 -28.02 6.74
N PHE A 324 -1.39 -28.13 5.40
CA PHE A 324 -2.60 -28.54 4.67
C PHE A 324 -3.04 -29.97 5.00
N GLU A 325 -4.24 -30.13 5.54
CA GLU A 325 -4.87 -31.40 5.89
C GLU A 325 -6.08 -31.71 5.00
N PHE A 326 -5.97 -32.75 4.17
CA PHE A 326 -7.08 -33.22 3.34
C PHE A 326 -8.32 -33.57 4.19
N GLY A 327 -9.45 -32.92 3.87
CA GLY A 327 -10.73 -33.12 4.54
C GLY A 327 -10.99 -32.16 5.69
N THR A 328 -9.96 -31.44 6.14
CA THR A 328 -10.08 -30.24 6.98
C THR A 328 -10.03 -29.01 6.09
N ASP A 329 -8.98 -28.92 5.27
CA ASP A 329 -8.75 -27.80 4.35
C ASP A 329 -9.19 -28.15 2.93
N SER A 330 -9.39 -27.12 2.11
CA SER A 330 -9.67 -27.31 0.69
C SER A 330 -8.92 -26.31 -0.18
N LEU A 331 -8.28 -26.84 -1.23
CA LEU A 331 -7.66 -26.05 -2.28
C LEU A 331 -8.30 -26.43 -3.62
N ARG A 332 -8.76 -25.44 -4.37
CA ARG A 332 -9.48 -25.65 -5.63
C ARG A 332 -8.90 -24.80 -6.76
N PHE A 333 -8.77 -25.38 -7.94
CA PHE A 333 -8.40 -24.70 -9.18
C PHE A 333 -9.45 -24.93 -10.26
N GLY A 334 -10.09 -23.86 -10.72
CA GLY A 334 -11.15 -23.93 -11.72
C GLY A 334 -12.41 -24.65 -11.22
N THR A 335 -13.21 -25.16 -12.15
CA THR A 335 -14.47 -25.88 -11.85
C THR A 335 -14.48 -27.31 -12.40
N SER A 336 -13.32 -27.82 -12.79
CA SER A 336 -13.13 -29.14 -13.38
C SER A 336 -11.73 -29.65 -13.09
N SER A 337 -11.46 -30.90 -13.48
CA SER A 337 -10.13 -31.51 -13.38
C SER A 337 -9.05 -30.84 -14.24
N ASP A 338 -9.44 -29.92 -15.13
CA ASP A 338 -8.54 -29.24 -16.07
C ASP A 338 -8.04 -27.90 -15.52
N GLY A 339 -8.38 -27.53 -14.27
CA GLY A 339 -7.97 -26.26 -13.67
C GLY A 339 -6.46 -26.11 -13.49
N LEU A 340 -5.71 -27.20 -13.55
CA LEU A 340 -4.25 -27.26 -13.63
C LEU A 340 -3.82 -28.33 -14.65
N THR A 341 -2.67 -28.12 -15.28
CA THR A 341 -2.01 -29.13 -16.09
C THR A 341 -1.28 -30.15 -15.20
N SER A 342 -0.99 -31.35 -15.74
CA SER A 342 -0.23 -32.37 -15.00
C SER A 342 1.14 -31.88 -14.55
N SER A 343 1.83 -31.08 -15.39
CA SER A 343 3.13 -30.50 -15.03
C SER A 343 3.04 -29.44 -13.93
N GLN A 344 1.89 -28.79 -13.72
CA GLN A 344 1.69 -27.87 -12.59
C GLN A 344 1.42 -28.65 -11.30
N LEU A 345 0.65 -29.74 -11.37
CA LEU A 345 0.38 -30.61 -10.23
C LEU A 345 1.68 -31.22 -9.66
N GLU A 346 2.63 -31.59 -10.52
CA GLU A 346 3.96 -32.10 -10.12
C GLU A 346 4.80 -31.08 -9.34
N LEU A 347 4.46 -29.79 -9.41
CA LEU A 347 5.16 -28.69 -8.73
C LEU A 347 4.54 -28.34 -7.38
N ILE A 348 3.46 -29.02 -6.99
CA ILE A 348 2.82 -28.87 -5.69
C ILE A 348 3.50 -29.80 -4.68
N THR A 349 3.84 -29.26 -3.53
CA THR A 349 4.36 -30.01 -2.38
C THR A 349 3.50 -29.73 -1.15
N ILE A 350 3.39 -30.72 -0.26
CA ILE A 350 2.67 -30.57 1.02
C ILE A 350 3.65 -30.95 2.12
N ASP A 351 3.91 -30.01 3.04
CA ASP A 351 4.93 -30.12 4.10
C ASP A 351 6.30 -30.59 3.59
N GLY A 352 6.73 -30.05 2.45
CA GLY A 352 7.98 -30.38 1.76
C GLY A 352 7.99 -31.76 1.08
N VAL A 353 6.85 -32.45 1.04
CA VAL A 353 6.70 -33.75 0.39
C VAL A 353 6.00 -33.57 -0.96
N SER A 354 6.74 -33.86 -2.04
CA SER A 354 6.13 -34.04 -3.36
C SER A 354 5.24 -35.29 -3.33
N GLY A 355 4.01 -35.15 -3.80
CA GLY A 355 3.04 -36.24 -3.86
C GLY A 355 2.42 -36.36 -5.25
N ASP A 356 1.84 -37.53 -5.51
CA ASP A 356 0.96 -37.71 -6.66
C ASP A 356 -0.39 -37.07 -6.30
N TYR A 357 -0.60 -35.84 -6.78
CA TYR A 357 -1.82 -35.07 -6.59
C TYR A 357 -2.62 -34.98 -7.89
N SER A 358 -3.94 -34.89 -7.76
CA SER A 358 -4.85 -34.70 -8.88
C SER A 358 -5.96 -33.71 -8.53
N LEU A 359 -6.66 -33.20 -9.54
CA LEU A 359 -7.89 -32.45 -9.34
C LEU A 359 -9.09 -33.36 -9.56
N ASP A 360 -10.08 -33.26 -8.67
CA ASP A 360 -11.36 -33.95 -8.84
C ASP A 360 -12.23 -33.27 -9.94
N ASN A 361 -13.43 -33.83 -10.19
CA ASN A 361 -14.34 -33.29 -11.22
C ASN A 361 -14.86 -31.87 -10.93
N SER A 362 -14.66 -31.35 -9.72
CA SER A 362 -15.05 -30.01 -9.31
C SER A 362 -13.86 -29.06 -9.21
N GLY A 363 -12.63 -29.55 -9.43
CA GLY A 363 -11.37 -28.82 -9.37
C GLY A 363 -10.67 -28.85 -8.01
N TYR A 364 -11.12 -29.65 -7.05
CA TYR A 364 -10.46 -29.76 -5.74
C TYR A 364 -9.21 -30.62 -5.81
N LEU A 365 -8.14 -30.16 -5.16
CA LEU A 365 -6.92 -30.93 -4.97
C LEU A 365 -7.22 -32.15 -4.09
N ILE A 366 -6.88 -33.34 -4.58
CA ILE A 366 -7.05 -34.61 -3.90
C ILE A 366 -5.77 -35.45 -4.00
N PRO A 367 -5.48 -36.33 -3.02
CA PRO A 367 -4.40 -37.29 -3.17
C PRO A 367 -4.79 -38.31 -4.25
N GLU A 368 -3.84 -38.71 -5.10
CA GLU A 368 -4.12 -39.79 -6.03
C GLU A 368 -4.47 -41.10 -5.29
N PRO A 369 -5.39 -41.93 -5.84
CA PRO A 369 -5.83 -43.17 -5.18
C PRO A 369 -4.70 -44.14 -4.82
N ALA A 370 -3.58 -44.13 -5.54
CA ALA A 370 -2.43 -44.97 -5.24
C ALA A 370 -1.75 -44.58 -3.91
N THR A 371 -1.70 -43.28 -3.61
CA THR A 371 -1.09 -42.69 -2.40
C THR A 371 -1.87 -43.04 -1.12
N ILE A 372 -3.22 -43.12 -1.22
CA ILE A 372 -4.10 -43.48 -0.11
C ILE A 372 -3.77 -44.88 0.46
N THR A 373 -3.32 -45.79 -0.40
CA THR A 373 -2.96 -47.15 0.00
C THR A 373 -1.69 -47.19 0.85
N MET A 374 -0.78 -46.20 0.69
CA MET A 374 0.48 -46.15 1.45
C MET A 374 0.30 -45.48 2.81
N LEU A 375 -0.44 -44.37 2.90
CA LEU A 375 -0.74 -43.69 4.17
C LEU A 375 -1.58 -44.54 5.14
N GLY A 376 -2.52 -45.33 4.60
CA GLY A 376 -3.32 -46.27 5.40
C GLY A 376 -2.51 -47.39 6.06
N THR A 377 -1.31 -47.70 5.56
CA THR A 377 -0.45 -48.76 6.13
C THR A 377 0.60 -48.22 7.10
N THR A 378 1.02 -46.96 6.98
CA THR A 378 2.01 -46.32 7.88
C THR A 378 1.36 -45.55 9.04
N GLY A 379 0.16 -44.96 8.86
CA GLY A 379 -0.57 -44.26 9.92
C GLY A 379 -1.00 -45.16 11.10
N LEU A 380 -1.26 -46.44 10.84
CA LEU A 380 -1.53 -47.42 11.91
C LEU A 380 -0.26 -47.83 12.68
N ALA A 381 0.94 -47.58 12.16
CA ALA A 381 2.20 -47.90 12.84
C ALA A 381 2.66 -46.81 13.83
N LEU A 382 2.30 -45.54 13.59
CA LEU A 382 2.72 -44.42 14.47
C LEU A 382 1.70 -44.09 15.57
N GLY A 383 0.43 -44.50 15.45
CA GLY A 383 -0.58 -44.33 16.49
C GLY A 383 -0.34 -45.12 17.81
N PHE A 384 0.66 -46.01 17.85
CA PHE A 384 0.99 -46.81 19.03
C PHE A 384 2.26 -46.38 19.79
N ILE A 385 2.97 -45.31 19.38
CA ILE A 385 4.19 -44.84 20.05
C ILE A 385 3.99 -43.44 20.67
N ARG A 386 2.93 -43.26 21.47
CA ARG A 386 2.82 -42.14 22.43
C ARG A 386 2.12 -42.60 23.71
N ARG A 387 2.64 -43.62 24.41
CA ARG A 387 2.30 -43.89 25.82
C ARG A 387 3.42 -44.62 26.56
N ARG A 388 4.12 -43.89 27.44
CA ARG A 388 5.08 -44.24 28.55
C ARG A 388 6.41 -43.48 28.35
N PHE A 389 6.95 -42.73 29.31
CA PHE A 389 7.01 -42.92 30.76
C PHE A 389 6.99 -41.57 31.51
N VAL A 390 6.22 -41.48 32.60
CA VAL A 390 6.54 -40.63 33.75
C VAL A 390 6.83 -41.60 34.90
N PHE A 391 8.05 -41.53 35.43
CA PHE A 391 8.41 -42.06 36.74
C PHE A 391 8.43 -40.91 37.74
#